data_AF-A0AA43S1R8-F1
#
_entry.id   AF-A0AA43S1R8-F1
#
_cell.length_a   1.000
_cell.length_b   1.000
_cell.length_c   1.000
_cell.angle_alpha   90.00
_cell.angle_beta   90.00
_cell.angle_gamma   90.00
#
_symmetry.space_group_name_H-M   'P 1'
#
loop_
_entity.id
_entity.type
_entity.pdbx_description
1 polymer ?
#
loop_
_entity_poly.entity_id
_entity_poly.type
_entity_poly.pdbx_seq_one_letter_code
_entity_poly.pdbx_strand_id
1 'polypeptide(L)' 'MGTAPLAAAVMVHTGATVIDSLPQGNYFHVTADSMKMSIKQRMGVVPYEAIVGGTMAVVATVIYGFLF' A
#
# COMPACT_ATOMS: atom_id res chain seq x y z
N MET A 1 -12.29 7.08 24.17
CA MET A 1 -10.84 7.28 23.95
C MET A 1 -10.49 6.51 22.68
N GLY A 2 -10.36 7.21 21.57
CA GLY A 2 -10.09 6.63 20.26
C GLY A 2 -9.25 7.60 19.45
N THR A 3 -8.45 7.06 18.54
CA THR A 3 -7.59 7.83 17.63
C THR A 3 -8.43 8.84 16.85
N ALA A 4 -7.89 10.04 16.62
CA ALA A 4 -8.58 11.08 15.85
C ALA A 4 -9.08 10.54 14.50
N PRO A 5 -10.24 10.98 13.97
CA PRO A 5 -10.82 10.48 12.71
C PRO A 5 -9.83 10.53 11.54
N LEU A 6 -8.99 11.57 11.51
CA LEU A 6 -7.92 11.74 10.53
C LEU A 6 -6.82 10.68 10.68
N ALA A 7 -6.38 10.41 11.91
CA ALA A 7 -5.37 9.39 12.20
C ALA A 7 -5.87 7.99 11.81
N ALA A 8 -7.12 7.66 12.15
CA ALA A 8 -7.75 6.41 11.75
C ALA A 8 -7.86 6.28 10.21
N ALA A 9 -8.27 7.35 9.52
CA ALA A 9 -8.37 7.36 8.06
C ALA A 9 -7.01 7.15 7.37
N VAL A 10 -5.95 7.81 7.86
CA VAL A 10 -4.60 7.68 7.28
C VAL A 10 -4.05 6.26 7.50
N MET A 11 -4.21 5.68 8.69
CA MET A 11 -3.75 4.31 8.96
C MET A 11 -4.49 3.27 8.11
N VAL A 12 -5.81 3.40 7.93
CA VAL A 12 -6.59 2.47 7.09
C VAL A 12 -6.25 2.64 5.61
N HIS A 13 -6.13 3.88 5.13
CA HIS A 13 -5.80 4.16 3.73
C HIS A 13 -4.41 3.64 3.34
N THR A 14 -3.41 3.87 4.19
CA THR A 14 -2.04 3.39 3.96
C THR A 14 -1.92 1.87 4.08
N GLY A 15 -2.68 1.23 4.98
CA GLY A 15 -2.75 -0.23 5.04
C GLY A 15 -3.41 -0.86 3.81
N ALA A 16 -4.49 -0.27 3.31
CA ALA A 16 -5.21 -0.76 2.13
C ALA A 16 -4.36 -0.70 0.84
N THR A 17 -3.50 0.31 0.71
CA THR A 17 -2.61 0.47 -0.47
C THR A 17 -1.56 -0.64 -0.56
N VAL A 18 -1.09 -1.18 0.58
CA VAL A 18 -0.18 -2.34 0.58
C VAL A 18 -0.87 -3.59 0.06
N ILE A 19 -2.14 -3.78 0.46
CA ILE A 19 -2.94 -4.94 0.06
C ILE A 19 -3.32 -4.85 -1.42
N ASP A 20 -3.61 -3.66 -1.93
CA ASP A 20 -3.94 -3.44 -3.34
C ASP A 20 -2.74 -3.70 -4.28
N SER A 21 -1.51 -3.66 -3.74
CA SER A 21 -0.28 -3.99 -4.48
C SER A 21 -0.09 -5.50 -4.72
N LEU A 22 -0.84 -6.36 -4.04
CA LEU A 22 -0.75 -7.82 -4.17
C LEU A 22 -1.27 -8.31 -5.53
N PRO A 23 -0.91 -9.53 -5.99
CA PRO A 23 -1.30 -10.06 -7.30
C PRO A 23 -2.83 -10.18 -7.53
N GLN A 24 -3.61 -10.18 -6.44
CA GLN A 24 -5.08 -10.19 -6.47
C GLN A 24 -5.69 -8.78 -6.43
N GLY A 25 -4.90 -7.75 -6.09
CA GLY A 25 -5.34 -6.37 -6.00
C GLY A 25 -5.52 -5.73 -7.36
N ASN A 26 -6.43 -4.76 -7.43
CA ASN A 26 -6.77 -4.07 -8.67
C ASN A 26 -5.57 -3.23 -9.17
N TYR A 27 -4.74 -2.73 -8.25
CA TYR A 27 -3.48 -2.06 -8.59
C TYR A 27 -2.60 -2.97 -9.45
N PHE A 28 -2.47 -4.26 -9.08
CA PHE A 28 -1.76 -5.28 -9.85
C PHE A 28 -2.48 -5.72 -11.13
N HIS A 29 -3.60 -5.15 -11.54
CA HIS A 29 -4.11 -5.37 -12.91
C HIS A 29 -3.89 -4.12 -13.76
N VAL A 30 -4.21 -2.96 -13.20
CA VAL A 30 -4.19 -1.67 -13.90
C VAL A 30 -2.78 -1.20 -14.28
N THR A 31 -1.76 -1.37 -13.42
CA THR A 31 -0.37 -0.95 -13.77
C THR A 31 0.36 -1.86 -14.79
N ALA A 32 -0.08 -3.08 -15.13
CA ALA A 32 0.54 -3.93 -16.19
C ALA A 32 0.01 -3.49 -17.52
N ASP A 33 -1.32 -3.35 -17.60
CA ASP A 33 -1.98 -2.86 -18.79
C ASP A 33 -1.48 -1.46 -19.13
N SER A 34 -1.28 -0.60 -18.12
CA SER A 34 -0.76 0.75 -18.33
C SER A 34 0.70 0.79 -18.76
N MET A 35 1.55 -0.14 -18.30
CA MET A 35 2.97 -0.17 -18.65
C MET A 35 3.33 -1.13 -19.80
N LYS A 36 2.36 -1.82 -20.42
CA LYS A 36 2.59 -2.89 -21.42
C LYS A 36 3.65 -3.93 -20.96
N MET A 37 3.72 -4.21 -19.66
CA MET A 37 4.69 -5.16 -19.11
C MET A 37 4.11 -6.58 -19.09
N SER A 38 4.94 -7.57 -19.41
CA SER A 38 4.56 -8.97 -19.21
C SER A 38 4.31 -9.23 -17.72
N ILE A 39 3.26 -10.01 -17.38
CA ILE A 39 2.93 -10.45 -16.01
C ILE A 39 4.18 -10.98 -15.27
N LYS A 40 5.10 -11.62 -15.99
CA LYS A 40 6.36 -12.16 -15.46
C LYS A 40 7.33 -11.08 -14.97
N GLN A 41 7.44 -9.94 -15.66
CA GLN A 41 8.27 -8.81 -15.21
C GLN A 41 7.63 -8.11 -14.02
N ARG A 42 6.30 -7.97 -14.04
CA ARG A 42 5.60 -7.27 -12.97
C ARG A 42 5.57 -8.05 -11.66
N MET A 43 5.49 -9.39 -11.73
CA MET A 43 5.64 -10.26 -10.55
C MET A 43 6.96 -10.03 -9.80
N GLY A 44 8.02 -9.60 -10.49
CA GLY A 44 9.30 -9.26 -9.87
C GLY A 44 9.32 -7.87 -9.21
N VAL A 45 8.38 -6.99 -9.57
CA VAL A 45 8.25 -5.61 -9.07
C VAL A 45 7.22 -5.50 -7.94
N VAL A 46 6.25 -6.43 -7.86
CA VAL A 46 5.28 -6.55 -6.74
C VAL A 46 5.94 -6.48 -5.36
N PRO A 47 7.04 -7.23 -5.08
CA PRO A 47 7.67 -7.17 -3.77
C PRO A 47 8.20 -5.77 -3.46
N TYR A 48 8.67 -5.04 -4.49
CA TYR A 48 9.18 -3.68 -4.34
C TYR A 48 8.06 -2.68 -4.06
N GLU A 49 6.96 -2.77 -4.80
CA GLU A 49 5.74 -1.96 -4.53
C GLU A 49 5.17 -2.26 -3.14
N ALA A 50 5.14 -3.54 -2.74
CA ALA A 50 4.71 -3.95 -1.40
C ALA A 50 5.65 -3.47 -0.28
N ILE A 51 6.97 -3.38 -0.51
CA ILE A 51 7.92 -2.81 0.46
C ILE A 51 7.73 -1.29 0.59
N VAL A 52 7.52 -0.57 -0.52
CA VAL A 52 7.23 0.86 -0.50
C VAL A 52 5.89 1.12 0.20
N GLY A 53 4.85 0.36 -0.15
CA GLY A 53 3.55 0.37 0.53
C GLY A 53 3.66 0.04 2.02
N GLY A 54 4.42 -1.01 2.36
CA GLY A 54 4.67 -1.41 3.74
C GLY A 54 5.36 -0.30 4.54
N THR A 55 6.33 0.38 3.93
CA THR A 55 7.04 1.49 4.58
C THR A 55 6.10 2.66 4.86
N MET A 56 5.23 3.04 3.92
CA MET A 56 4.25 4.10 4.17
C MET A 56 3.22 3.72 5.24
N ALA A 57 2.78 2.45 5.28
CA ALA A 57 1.88 1.97 6.33
C ALA A 57 2.53 1.95 7.72
N VAL A 58 3.81 1.55 7.81
CA VAL A 58 4.58 1.58 9.06
C VAL A 58 4.79 3.02 9.53
N VAL A 59 5.21 3.92 8.65
CA VAL A 59 5.41 5.33 8.97
C VAL A 59 4.09 5.99 9.41
N ALA A 60 3.00 5.73 8.69
CA ALA A 60 1.66 6.22 9.06
C ALA A 60 1.22 5.69 10.43
N THR A 61 1.45 4.41 10.72
CA THR A 61 1.12 3.80 12.01
C THR A 61 1.94 4.39 13.14
N VAL A 62 3.24 4.64 12.93
CA VAL A 62 4.12 5.23 13.96
C VAL A 62 3.75 6.69 14.22
N ILE A 63 3.51 7.48 13.18
CA ILE A 63 3.21 8.91 13.33
C ILE A 63 1.79 9.13 13.89
N TYR A 64 0.78 8.48 13.33
CA TYR A 64 -0.63 8.71 13.70
C TYR A 64 -1.17 7.77 14.77
N GLY A 65 -0.47 6.67 15.06
CA GLY A 65 -0.85 5.73 16.12
C GLY A 65 -0.12 5.95 17.44
N PHE A 66 1.08 6.54 17.43
CA PHE A 66 1.91 6.71 18.63
C PHE A 66 2.33 8.15 18.94
N LEU A 67 2.51 9.01 17.93
CA LEU A 67 3.00 10.40 18.13
C LEU A 67 1.90 11.46 18.17
N PHE A 68 0.73 11.18 17.58
CA PHE A 68 -0.44 12.06 17.52
C PHE A 68 -1.63 11.42 18.24
#